data_AF-A0A137R060-F1
#
_entry.id   AF-A0A137R060-F1
#
_cell.length_a   1.000
_cell.length_b   1.000
_cell.length_c   1.000
_cell.angle_alpha   90.00
_cell.angle_beta   90.00
_cell.angle_gamma   90.00
#
_symmetry.space_group_name_H-M   'P 1'
#
loop_
_entity.id
_entity.type
_entity.pdbx_description
1 polymer ?
#
loop_
_entity_poly.entity_id
_entity_poly.type
_entity_poly.pdbx_seq_one_letter_code
_entity_poly.pdbx_strand_id
1 'polypeptide(L)'
;MDVLVPRILLYASLGHLKGGYILMTKVSGDTLWHVQESCSDEEVDDILAEVGECLQKMQQSSGPYGRAICGIDGQTLYNWFDPYGACDRLESPEEYHDLILKYTFPVKLELEEEFASACKIIERDSSYRVVFAHWDLHLSNIIVKDGRFIGVIDWEAAAWRVKVR
;
A
#
# COMPACT_ATOMS: atom_id res chain seq x y z
N MET A 1 9.96 3.86 -18.11
CA MET A 1 10.53 2.76 -17.33
C MET A 1 9.43 1.75 -17.09
N ASP A 2 9.61 0.52 -17.57
CA ASP A 2 8.67 -0.57 -17.33
C ASP A 2 9.00 -1.19 -15.97
N VAL A 3 8.12 -0.98 -15.00
CA VAL A 3 8.28 -1.53 -13.64
C VAL A 3 7.82 -2.99 -13.67
N LEU A 4 8.71 -3.90 -13.30
CA LEU A 4 8.40 -5.32 -13.25
C LEU A 4 7.52 -5.64 -12.04
N VAL A 5 6.48 -6.43 -12.28
CA VAL A 5 5.60 -6.98 -11.25
C VAL A 5 5.44 -8.48 -11.46
N PRO A 6 5.23 -9.28 -10.40
CA PRO A 6 4.96 -10.70 -10.56
C PRO A 6 3.70 -10.95 -11.39
N ARG A 7 3.81 -11.76 -12.45
CA ARG A 7 2.66 -12.24 -13.21
C ARG A 7 2.14 -13.52 -12.58
N ILE A 8 0.86 -13.53 -12.20
CA ILE A 8 0.18 -14.73 -11.69
C ILE A 8 0.13 -15.79 -12.80
N LEU A 9 0.61 -16.98 -12.47
CA LEU A 9 0.60 -18.15 -13.35
C LEU A 9 -0.49 -19.14 -12.94
N LEU A 10 -0.70 -19.31 -11.63
CA LEU A 10 -1.70 -20.20 -11.08
C LEU A 10 -2.17 -19.70 -9.71
N TYR A 11 -3.44 -19.91 -9.43
CA TYR A 11 -4.04 -19.72 -8.11
C TYR A 11 -4.74 -21.01 -7.70
N ALA A 12 -4.54 -21.43 -6.45
CA ALA A 12 -5.23 -22.57 -5.85
C ALA A 12 -5.81 -22.16 -4.49
N SER A 13 -7.13 -22.31 -4.35
CA SER A 13 -7.82 -22.13 -3.07
C SER A 13 -7.79 -23.42 -2.25
N LEU A 14 -7.61 -23.31 -0.94
CA LEU A 14 -7.71 -24.44 -0.02
C LEU A 14 -9.17 -24.82 0.32
N GLY A 15 -10.14 -24.15 -0.32
CA GLY A 15 -11.56 -24.48 -0.22
C GLY A 15 -12.13 -24.28 1.18
N HIS A 16 -12.35 -25.37 1.91
CA HIS A 16 -12.91 -25.34 3.26
C HIS A 16 -11.90 -24.91 4.34
N LEU A 17 -10.60 -24.90 4.01
CA LEU A 17 -9.56 -24.32 4.86
C LEU A 17 -9.33 -22.87 4.43
N LYS A 18 -9.11 -21.97 5.39
CA LYS A 18 -8.73 -20.58 5.09
C LYS A 18 -7.36 -20.56 4.41
N GLY A 19 -7.26 -19.86 3.28
CA GLY A 19 -6.01 -19.60 2.58
C GLY A 19 -5.97 -20.13 1.15
N GLY A 20 -4.83 -19.91 0.49
CA GLY A 20 -4.57 -20.34 -0.87
C GLY A 20 -3.10 -20.20 -1.23
N TYR A 21 -2.74 -20.70 -2.39
CA TYR A 21 -1.41 -20.55 -2.98
C TYR A 21 -1.50 -19.77 -4.28
N ILE A 22 -0.55 -18.87 -4.46
CA ILE A 22 -0.33 -18.16 -5.73
C ILE A 22 1.03 -18.60 -6.24
N LEU A 23 1.05 -19.12 -7.46
CA LEU A 23 2.28 -19.29 -8.23
C LEU A 23 2.40 -18.11 -9.19
N MET A 24 3.54 -17.45 -9.17
CA MET A 24 3.80 -16.25 -9.97
C MET A 24 5.23 -16.24 -10.52
N THR A 25 5.49 -15.41 -11.52
CA THR A 25 6.84 -15.21 -12.04
C THR A 25 7.72 -14.51 -11.01
N LYS A 26 8.96 -14.95 -10.86
CA LYS A 26 9.97 -14.23 -10.07
C LYS A 26 10.43 -12.97 -10.82
N VAL A 27 10.47 -11.83 -10.13
CA VAL A 27 11.22 -10.65 -10.58
C VAL A 27 12.69 -10.89 -10.27
N SER A 28 13.53 -10.95 -11.30
CA SER A 28 14.94 -11.32 -11.17
C SER A 28 15.80 -10.13 -10.73
N GLY A 29 15.94 -9.96 -9.42
CA GLY A 29 16.83 -9.02 -8.74
C GLY A 29 16.87 -9.32 -7.25
N ASP A 30 17.50 -8.43 -6.48
CA ASP A 30 17.57 -8.50 -5.02
C ASP A 30 16.65 -7.45 -4.41
N THR A 31 16.19 -7.68 -3.18
CA THR A 31 15.41 -6.64 -2.51
C THR A 31 16.35 -5.53 -2.02
N LEU A 32 15.90 -4.28 -2.07
CA LEU A 32 16.71 -3.13 -1.62
C LEU A 32 17.15 -3.32 -0.16
N TRP A 33 16.30 -3.92 0.67
CA TRP A 33 16.65 -4.27 2.06
C TRP A 33 17.96 -5.07 2.18
N HIS A 34 18.21 -6.02 1.28
CA HIS A 34 19.39 -6.88 1.34
C HIS A 34 20.66 -6.22 0.79
N VAL A 35 20.54 -5.25 -0.10
CA VAL A 35 21.70 -4.69 -0.82
C VAL A 35 22.00 -3.24 -0.48
N GLN A 36 21.12 -2.56 0.26
CA GLN A 36 21.28 -1.14 0.63
C GLN A 36 22.65 -0.80 1.24
N GLU A 37 23.24 -1.69 2.05
CA GLU A 37 24.56 -1.46 2.67
C GLU A 37 25.72 -1.52 1.67
N SER A 38 25.51 -2.14 0.51
CA SER A 38 26.49 -2.24 -0.57
C SER A 38 26.30 -1.22 -1.69
N CYS A 39 25.17 -0.50 -1.69
CA CYS A 39 24.90 0.57 -2.65
C CYS A 39 25.70 1.83 -2.30
N SER A 40 26.10 2.59 -3.32
CA SER A 40 26.59 3.96 -3.09
C SER A 40 25.42 4.90 -2.77
N ASP A 41 25.72 6.04 -2.14
CA ASP A 41 24.71 7.06 -1.86
C ASP A 41 24.02 7.53 -3.16
N GLU A 42 24.77 7.67 -4.26
CA GLU A 42 24.21 8.03 -5.56
C GLU A 42 23.27 6.96 -6.14
N GLU A 43 23.59 5.68 -5.95
CA GLU A 43 22.70 4.58 -6.38
C GLU A 43 21.40 4.58 -5.56
N VAL A 44 21.49 4.81 -4.25
CA VAL A 44 20.30 4.91 -3.40
C VAL A 44 19.43 6.09 -3.82
N ASP A 45 20.02 7.26 -4.08
CA ASP A 45 19.29 8.43 -4.55
C ASP A 45 18.58 8.18 -5.89
N ASP A 46 19.28 7.55 -6.85
CA ASP A 46 18.70 7.16 -8.14
C ASP A 46 17.54 6.17 -7.97
N ILE A 47 17.71 5.14 -7.13
CA ILE A 47 16.68 4.13 -6.85
C ILE A 47 15.44 4.79 -6.22
N LEU A 48 15.63 5.69 -5.24
CA LEU A 48 14.53 6.40 -4.59
C LEU A 48 13.80 7.34 -5.54
N ALA A 49 14.52 8.01 -6.44
CA ALA A 49 13.91 8.83 -7.50
C ALA A 49 13.05 7.97 -8.43
N GLU A 50 13.55 6.82 -8.88
CA GLU A 50 12.84 5.87 -9.75
C GLU A 50 11.59 5.27 -9.07
N VAL A 51 11.69 4.92 -7.78
CA VAL A 51 10.54 4.48 -6.96
C VAL A 51 9.51 5.60 -6.85
N GLY A 52 9.96 6.84 -6.62
CA GLY A 52 9.10 8.03 -6.58
C GLY A 52 8.32 8.23 -7.87
N GLU A 53 8.97 8.08 -9.03
CA GLU A 53 8.30 8.12 -10.32
C GLU A 53 7.25 7.00 -10.49
N CYS A 54 7.57 5.79 -10.05
CA CYS A 54 6.64 4.66 -10.07
C CYS A 54 5.39 4.95 -9.23
N LEU A 55 5.57 5.45 -8.00
CA LEU A 55 4.49 5.84 -7.11
C LEU A 55 3.62 6.95 -7.72
N GLN A 56 4.23 7.96 -8.32
CA GLN A 56 3.49 9.03 -8.99
C GLN A 56 2.64 8.49 -10.14
N LYS A 57 3.18 7.60 -10.99
CA LYS A 57 2.42 6.95 -12.07
C LYS A 57 1.27 6.10 -11.55
N MET A 58 1.52 5.31 -10.50
CA MET A 58 0.49 4.48 -9.84
C MET A 58 -0.67 5.35 -9.34
N GLN A 59 -0.35 6.45 -8.66
CA GLN A 59 -1.31 7.35 -8.02
C GLN A 59 -2.01 8.33 -8.98
N GLN A 60 -1.61 8.37 -10.26
CA GLN A 60 -2.35 9.12 -11.28
C GLN A 60 -3.68 8.45 -11.64
N SER A 61 -3.79 7.15 -11.42
CA SER A 61 -5.02 6.40 -11.68
C SER A 61 -6.09 6.71 -10.63
N SER A 62 -7.27 7.13 -11.08
CA SER A 62 -8.49 7.13 -10.28
C SER A 62 -9.31 5.88 -10.62
N GLY A 63 -9.70 5.11 -9.62
CA GLY A 63 -10.48 3.90 -9.81
C GLY A 63 -11.89 4.20 -10.33
N PRO A 64 -12.58 3.21 -10.93
CA PRO A 64 -13.94 3.38 -11.42
C PRO A 64 -14.98 3.56 -10.29
N TYR A 65 -14.56 3.43 -9.03
CA TYR A 65 -15.42 3.45 -7.84
C TYR A 65 -15.53 4.82 -7.17
N GLY A 66 -15.11 5.89 -7.85
CA GLY A 66 -15.26 7.27 -7.36
C GLY A 66 -14.43 7.53 -6.10
N ARG A 67 -15.11 7.83 -4.98
CA ARG A 67 -14.48 8.11 -3.68
C ARG A 67 -14.46 6.88 -2.75
N ALA A 68 -14.86 5.70 -3.23
CA ALA A 68 -14.87 4.50 -2.41
C ALA A 68 -13.46 3.98 -2.13
N ILE A 69 -13.21 3.60 -0.88
CA ILE A 69 -12.01 2.89 -0.45
C ILE A 69 -12.31 1.40 -0.47
N CYS A 70 -11.62 0.67 -1.35
CA CYS A 70 -11.98 -0.71 -1.70
C CYS A 70 -10.80 -1.47 -2.32
N GLY A 71 -10.94 -2.80 -2.39
CA GLY A 71 -10.02 -3.66 -3.13
C GLY A 71 -10.01 -3.31 -4.62
N ILE A 72 -9.05 -3.86 -5.36
CA ILE A 72 -8.85 -3.54 -6.79
C ILE A 72 -10.13 -3.80 -7.62
N ASP A 73 -10.90 -4.81 -7.25
CA ASP A 73 -12.18 -5.24 -7.84
C ASP A 73 -13.41 -4.48 -7.29
N GLY A 74 -13.19 -3.48 -6.44
CA GLY A 74 -14.24 -2.67 -5.84
C GLY A 74 -14.93 -3.33 -4.65
N GLN A 75 -14.35 -4.38 -4.06
CA GLN A 75 -14.89 -5.12 -2.92
C GLN A 75 -14.05 -4.92 -1.64
N THR A 76 -14.07 -5.91 -0.75
CA THR A 76 -13.25 -5.98 0.47
C THR A 76 -11.78 -5.75 0.16
N LEU A 77 -11.13 -4.97 1.02
CA LEU A 77 -9.70 -4.70 0.96
C LEU A 77 -8.99 -5.33 2.16
N TYR A 78 -7.70 -5.57 2.01
CA TYR A 78 -6.88 -5.94 3.16
C TYR A 78 -6.69 -4.73 4.08
N ASN A 79 -6.80 -4.88 5.40
CA ASN A 79 -6.59 -3.80 6.36
C ASN A 79 -5.95 -4.29 7.67
N TRP A 80 -4.81 -3.70 8.03
CA TRP A 80 -4.03 -4.05 9.22
C TRP A 80 -4.75 -3.80 10.57
N PHE A 81 -5.80 -2.98 10.58
CA PHE A 81 -6.58 -2.71 11.80
C PHE A 81 -7.55 -3.84 12.17
N ASP A 82 -7.86 -4.74 11.23
CA ASP A 82 -8.68 -5.91 11.50
C ASP A 82 -7.79 -7.13 11.82
N PRO A 83 -8.05 -7.88 12.91
CA PRO A 83 -7.23 -9.05 13.27
C PRO A 83 -7.27 -10.19 12.24
N TYR A 84 -8.23 -10.18 11.31
CA TYR A 84 -8.31 -11.10 10.18
C TYR A 84 -7.89 -10.44 8.86
N GLY A 85 -7.43 -9.19 8.92
CA GLY A 85 -6.94 -8.43 7.78
C GLY A 85 -8.03 -8.01 6.80
N ALA A 86 -9.32 -8.15 7.10
CA ALA A 86 -10.39 -7.84 6.15
C ALA A 86 -11.11 -6.54 6.53
N CYS A 87 -11.30 -5.67 5.55
CA CYS A 87 -12.15 -4.48 5.69
C CYS A 87 -13.14 -4.44 4.54
N ASP A 88 -14.42 -4.33 4.86
CA ASP A 88 -15.44 -4.07 3.86
C ASP A 88 -15.16 -2.76 3.13
N ARG A 89 -15.69 -2.67 1.92
CA ARG A 89 -15.67 -1.44 1.13
C ARG A 89 -16.27 -0.30 1.94
N LEU A 90 -15.60 0.85 1.88
CA LEU A 90 -16.04 2.11 2.45
C LEU A 90 -16.41 3.04 1.31
N GLU A 91 -17.57 3.69 1.36
CA GLU A 91 -18.04 4.52 0.24
C GLU A 91 -17.37 5.90 0.19
N SER A 92 -16.61 6.25 1.23
CA SER A 92 -15.99 7.57 1.35
C SER A 92 -14.71 7.58 2.21
N PRO A 93 -13.78 8.53 1.99
CA PRO A 93 -12.64 8.77 2.89
C PRO A 93 -13.04 9.08 4.34
N GLU A 94 -14.21 9.70 4.52
CA GLU A 94 -14.76 10.03 5.84
C GLU A 94 -15.06 8.77 6.66
N GLU A 95 -15.67 7.75 6.06
CA GLU A 95 -15.89 6.44 6.72
C GLU A 95 -14.57 5.75 7.11
N TYR A 96 -13.53 5.92 6.30
CA TYR A 96 -12.20 5.39 6.63
C TYR A 96 -11.55 6.13 7.79
N HIS A 97 -11.77 7.45 7.90
CA HIS A 97 -11.33 8.20 9.06
C HIS A 97 -12.03 7.73 10.33
N ASP A 98 -13.36 7.59 10.31
CA ASP A 98 -14.14 7.06 11.42
C ASP A 98 -13.64 5.67 11.85
N LEU A 99 -13.29 4.83 10.89
CA LEU A 99 -12.71 3.52 11.13
C LEU A 99 -11.35 3.63 11.86
N ILE A 100 -10.42 4.45 11.36
CA ILE A 100 -9.12 4.67 12.02
C ILE A 100 -9.33 5.19 13.44
N LEU A 101 -10.20 6.19 13.63
CA LEU A 101 -10.48 6.77 14.95
C LEU A 101 -11.01 5.72 15.93
N LYS A 102 -11.88 4.81 15.46
CA LYS A 102 -12.42 3.71 16.26
C LYS A 102 -11.32 2.74 16.72
N TYR A 103 -10.40 2.36 15.84
CA TYR A 103 -9.33 1.40 16.16
C TYR A 103 -8.13 2.01 16.89
N THR A 104 -7.91 3.31 16.76
CA THR A 104 -6.85 4.03 17.49
C THR A 104 -7.29 4.48 18.89
N PHE A 105 -8.60 4.49 19.16
CA PHE A 105 -9.17 4.83 20.47
C PHE A 105 -8.62 4.05 21.69
N PRO A 106 -8.30 2.75 21.61
CA PRO A 106 -7.75 1.99 22.74
C PRO A 106 -6.33 2.41 23.15
N VAL A 107 -5.58 3.09 22.27
CA VAL A 107 -4.20 3.57 22.52
C VAL A 107 -4.21 4.95 23.24
N LYS A 108 -5.40 5.56 23.40
CA LYS A 108 -5.59 6.99 23.75
C LYS A 108 -5.22 7.43 25.16
N LEU A 109 -5.09 6.55 26.15
CA LEU A 109 -5.01 6.99 27.55
C LEU A 109 -3.73 7.79 27.88
N GLU A 110 -2.73 7.80 27.01
CA GLU A 110 -1.41 8.40 27.29
C GLU A 110 -1.05 9.63 26.41
N LEU A 111 -1.80 9.95 25.33
CA LEU A 111 -1.39 10.94 24.30
C LEU A 111 -2.55 11.85 23.80
N GLU A 112 -3.45 12.28 24.68
CA GLU A 112 -4.70 12.99 24.32
C GLU A 112 -4.49 14.28 23.49
N GLU A 113 -3.50 15.11 23.80
CA GLU A 113 -3.27 16.39 23.10
C GLU A 113 -2.70 16.20 21.68
N GLU A 114 -1.73 15.30 21.50
CA GLU A 114 -1.18 15.01 20.17
C GLU A 114 -2.22 14.31 19.30
N PHE A 115 -3.01 13.41 19.89
CA PHE A 115 -4.10 12.73 19.20
C PHE A 115 -5.19 13.72 18.74
N ALA A 116 -5.62 14.63 19.62
CA ALA A 116 -6.61 15.65 19.28
C ALA A 116 -6.09 16.59 18.19
N SER A 117 -4.80 16.90 18.19
CA SER A 117 -4.16 17.71 17.15
C SER A 117 -4.09 16.98 15.81
N ALA A 118 -3.75 15.69 15.81
CA ALA A 118 -3.75 14.84 14.61
C ALA A 118 -5.15 14.68 14.00
N CYS A 119 -6.18 14.49 14.83
CA CYS A 119 -7.57 14.41 14.37
C CYS A 119 -8.03 15.70 13.69
N LYS A 120 -7.66 16.86 14.24
CA LYS A 120 -7.97 18.17 13.63
C LYS A 120 -7.28 18.37 12.27
N ILE A 121 -6.15 17.72 12.02
CA ILE A 121 -5.48 17.74 10.71
C ILE A 121 -6.27 16.89 9.71
N ILE A 122 -6.78 15.73 10.15
CA ILE A 122 -7.58 14.82 9.31
C ILE A 122 -8.97 15.42 9.02
N GLU A 123 -9.62 16.04 10.00
CA GLU A 123 -10.93 16.69 9.82
C GLU A 123 -10.92 17.89 8.86
N ARG A 124 -9.76 18.53 8.66
CA ARG A 124 -9.65 19.79 7.89
C ARG A 124 -9.35 19.61 6.42
N ASP A 125 -8.95 18.42 5.98
CA ASP A 125 -8.55 18.20 4.59
C ASP A 125 -9.66 17.54 3.76
N SER A 126 -10.58 18.35 3.25
CA SER A 126 -11.60 17.89 2.28
C SER A 126 -11.03 17.57 0.89
N SER A 127 -9.70 17.63 0.69
CA SER A 127 -9.05 17.39 -0.60
C SER A 127 -8.64 15.93 -0.87
N TYR A 128 -9.13 14.99 -0.03
CA TYR A 128 -8.86 13.57 -0.19
C TYR A 128 -9.16 13.05 -1.59
N ARG A 129 -8.11 12.53 -2.22
CA ARG A 129 -8.22 11.78 -3.47
C ARG A 129 -8.12 10.30 -3.16
N VAL A 130 -8.96 9.50 -3.81
CA VAL A 130 -8.79 8.05 -3.84
C VAL A 130 -7.91 7.69 -5.04
N VAL A 131 -6.83 6.98 -4.77
CA VAL A 131 -5.85 6.58 -5.77
C VAL A 131 -5.51 5.10 -5.59
N PHE A 132 -4.97 4.49 -6.65
CA PHE A 132 -4.37 3.17 -6.51
C PHE A 132 -3.03 3.28 -5.76
N ALA A 133 -2.83 2.42 -4.78
CA ALA A 133 -1.60 2.40 -3.99
C ALA A 133 -1.25 0.99 -3.50
N HIS A 134 0.05 0.71 -3.37
CA HIS A 134 0.60 -0.57 -2.91
C HIS A 134 0.23 -0.90 -1.46
N TRP A 135 0.24 0.12 -0.59
CA TRP A 135 -0.13 0.03 0.83
C TRP A 135 0.72 -0.84 1.75
N ASP A 136 1.74 -1.49 1.20
CA ASP A 136 2.81 -2.13 1.97
C ASP A 136 4.19 -1.93 1.29
N LEU A 137 4.51 -0.69 0.92
CA LEU A 137 5.77 -0.41 0.21
C LEU A 137 6.88 -0.13 1.23
N HIS A 138 7.80 -1.08 1.36
CA HIS A 138 9.03 -0.94 2.15
C HIS A 138 10.20 -1.62 1.42
N LEU A 139 11.42 -1.47 1.96
CA LEU A 139 12.66 -1.85 1.27
C LEU A 139 12.73 -3.32 0.84
N SER A 140 12.03 -4.25 1.50
CA SER A 140 12.02 -5.66 1.07
C SER A 140 11.04 -5.93 -0.08
N ASN A 141 10.12 -5.01 -0.36
CA ASN A 141 9.17 -5.11 -1.46
C ASN A 141 9.63 -4.35 -2.72
N ILE A 142 10.75 -3.63 -2.62
CA ILE A 142 11.43 -2.96 -3.74
C ILE A 142 12.52 -3.89 -4.27
N ILE A 143 12.47 -4.20 -5.57
CA ILE A 143 13.47 -5.02 -6.25
C ILE A 143 14.41 -4.14 -7.05
N VAL A 144 15.70 -4.38 -6.86
CA VAL A 144 16.80 -3.68 -7.53
C VAL A 144 17.71 -4.67 -8.25
N LYS A 145 18.38 -4.17 -9.29
CA LYS A 145 19.38 -4.91 -10.03
C LYS A 145 20.36 -3.93 -10.67
N ASP A 146 21.65 -4.22 -10.56
CA ASP A 146 22.72 -3.40 -11.15
C ASP A 146 22.61 -1.91 -10.74
N GLY A 147 22.34 -1.65 -9.46
CA GLY A 147 22.21 -0.29 -8.90
C GLY A 147 20.94 0.47 -9.31
N ARG A 148 19.93 -0.22 -9.88
CA ARG A 148 18.70 0.40 -10.41
C ARG A 148 17.44 -0.25 -9.86
N PHE A 149 16.38 0.54 -9.72
CA PHE A 149 15.05 0.03 -9.43
C PHE A 149 14.51 -0.72 -10.65
N ILE A 150 14.01 -1.95 -10.43
CA ILE A 150 13.45 -2.75 -11.51
C ILE A 150 12.01 -3.22 -11.27
N GLY A 151 11.53 -3.24 -10.02
CA GLY A 151 10.21 -3.79 -9.76
C GLY A 151 9.72 -3.69 -8.32
N VAL A 152 8.44 -3.98 -8.16
CA VAL A 152 7.76 -4.04 -6.85
C VAL A 152 7.05 -5.39 -6.73
N ILE A 153 7.15 -5.99 -5.54
CA ILE A 153 6.51 -7.27 -5.20
C ILE A 153 5.58 -7.10 -4.00
N ASP A 154 4.84 -8.16 -3.68
CA ASP A 154 3.96 -8.26 -2.51
C ASP A 154 2.76 -7.30 -2.50
N TRP A 155 1.90 -7.48 -3.51
CA TRP A 155 0.76 -6.59 -3.78
C TRP A 155 -0.50 -6.92 -2.97
N GLU A 156 -0.42 -7.75 -1.92
CA GLU A 156 -1.62 -8.24 -1.20
C GLU A 156 -2.42 -7.12 -0.51
N ALA A 157 -1.74 -6.05 -0.11
CA ALA A 157 -2.35 -4.88 0.50
C ALA A 157 -2.83 -3.82 -0.52
N ALA A 158 -2.58 -4.03 -1.81
CA ALA A 158 -2.84 -3.02 -2.83
C ALA A 158 -4.35 -2.78 -3.03
N ALA A 159 -4.75 -1.52 -3.01
CA ALA A 159 -6.16 -1.13 -2.97
C ALA A 159 -6.37 0.31 -3.48
N TRP A 160 -7.62 0.66 -3.74
CA TRP A 160 -8.06 2.05 -3.91
C TRP A 160 -8.20 2.68 -2.54
N ARG A 161 -7.33 3.63 -2.20
CA ARG A 161 -7.24 4.18 -0.84
C ARG A 161 -6.99 5.69 -0.85
N VAL A 162 -7.22 6.30 0.31
CA VAL A 162 -7.05 7.74 0.49
C VAL A 162 -5.59 8.16 0.34
N LYS A 163 -5.37 9.24 -0.41
CA LYS A 163 -4.12 9.99 -0.46
C LYS A 163 -4.36 11.38 0.15
N VAL A 164 -3.64 11.66 1.22
CA VAL A 164 -3.52 13.01 1.80
C VAL A 164 -2.60 13.82 0.87
N ARG A 165 -2.93 15.09 0.63
CA ARG A 165 -2.20 15.92 -0.33
C ARG A 165 -0.94 16.52 0.26
#